data_AF-A0A431IU42-F1
#
_entry.id   AF-A0A431IU42-F1
#
_cell.length_a   1.000
_cell.length_b   1.000
_cell.length_c   1.000
_cell.angle_alpha   90.00
_cell.angle_beta   90.00
_cell.angle_gamma   90.00
#
_symmetry.space_group_name_H-M   'P 1'
#
loop_
_entity.id
_entity.type
_entity.pdbx_description
1 polymer ?
#
loop_
_entity_poly.entity_id
_entity_poly.type
_entity_poly.pdbx_seq_one_letter_code
_entity_poly.pdbx_strand_id
1 'polypeptide(L)'
;MPIIKSILNMYPNVLHHQHYTKINDNMYNRLDTLHCYTDQPIRNVANMEWIFASYKFANHHDSRVILTGAIGNATISWSGTTLLSKLKKIYSFVESKIAPSRALNKLFDYNNSFKSRIKEIQRILFDIAFIPDLQMFMLTGSNTALKSTNYAAQLWYGTKSLDPTIDKDLVEFCYSIPQSVFYKNHKTINRRLLVRKGLKDILPTEVTQNTNRGEQAADFYLSYNIHQKQWLDRLNNLKPSTQAIIWKHFNKDKMLGFFKEYPQIPDKPNSKITIRLMILSRCLSFAFYLDQ
;
A
#
# COMPACT_ATOMS: atom_id res chain seq x y z
N MET A 1 -22.44 -4.13 -8.74
CA MET A 1 -21.47 -3.05 -9.06
C MET A 1 -21.53 -2.76 -10.56
N PRO A 2 -21.94 -1.55 -11.00
CA PRO A 2 -22.11 -1.21 -12.42
C PRO A 2 -20.86 -1.48 -13.28
N ILE A 3 -19.67 -1.17 -12.75
CA ILE A 3 -18.38 -1.39 -13.43
C ILE A 3 -18.16 -2.87 -13.77
N ILE A 4 -18.34 -3.77 -12.81
CA ILE A 4 -18.15 -5.22 -13.03
C ILE A 4 -19.15 -5.73 -14.07
N LYS A 5 -20.43 -5.34 -13.94
CA LYS A 5 -21.47 -5.72 -14.91
C LYS A 5 -21.12 -5.28 -16.34
N SER A 6 -20.62 -4.06 -16.51
CA SER A 6 -20.21 -3.55 -17.83
C SER A 6 -19.05 -4.34 -18.46
N ILE A 7 -18.09 -4.79 -17.66
CA ILE A 7 -16.97 -5.61 -18.14
C ILE A 7 -17.47 -6.98 -18.60
N LEU A 8 -18.33 -7.63 -17.80
CA LEU A 8 -18.87 -8.95 -18.12
C LEU A 8 -19.77 -8.95 -19.36
N ASN A 9 -20.51 -7.86 -19.58
CA ASN A 9 -21.30 -7.71 -20.80
C ASN A 9 -20.41 -7.58 -22.05
N MET A 10 -19.26 -6.90 -21.93
CA MET A 10 -18.32 -6.72 -23.04
C MET A 10 -17.46 -7.97 -23.30
N TYR A 11 -17.13 -8.73 -22.24
CA TYR A 11 -16.28 -9.92 -22.29
C TYR A 11 -16.98 -11.12 -21.62
N PRO A 12 -17.90 -11.80 -22.32
CA PRO A 12 -18.68 -12.90 -21.76
C PRO A 12 -17.85 -14.15 -21.43
N ASN A 13 -16.63 -14.23 -21.96
CA ASN A 13 -15.66 -15.28 -21.65
C ASN A 13 -14.93 -15.06 -20.31
N VAL A 14 -15.13 -13.92 -19.65
CA VAL A 14 -14.58 -13.64 -18.32
C VAL A 14 -15.55 -14.15 -17.26
N LEU A 15 -15.12 -15.14 -16.47
CA LEU A 15 -15.87 -15.62 -15.32
C LEU A 15 -15.60 -14.72 -14.10
N HIS A 16 -16.67 -14.22 -13.49
CA HIS A 16 -16.57 -13.38 -12.31
C HIS A 16 -16.76 -14.17 -11.02
N HIS A 17 -15.84 -14.00 -10.08
CA HIS A 17 -15.94 -14.56 -8.74
C HIS A 17 -15.94 -13.44 -7.70
N GLN A 18 -16.82 -13.56 -6.70
CA GLN A 18 -16.82 -12.73 -5.50
C GLN A 18 -16.33 -13.57 -4.33
N HIS A 19 -15.31 -13.09 -3.64
CA HIS A 19 -14.83 -13.69 -2.41
C HIS A 19 -14.60 -12.62 -1.35
N TYR A 20 -14.67 -13.03 -0.09
CA TYR A 20 -14.61 -12.14 1.07
C TYR A 20 -13.52 -12.60 2.03
N THR A 21 -12.96 -11.65 2.77
CA THR A 21 -12.09 -11.95 3.91
C THR A 21 -12.91 -12.52 5.07
N LYS A 22 -12.30 -13.45 5.82
CA LYS A 22 -12.86 -13.95 7.07
C LYS A 22 -12.39 -13.04 8.20
N ILE A 23 -13.24 -12.11 8.61
CA ILE A 23 -12.92 -11.14 9.68
C ILE A 23 -12.66 -11.80 11.04
N ASN A 24 -13.12 -13.05 11.24
CA ASN A 24 -12.85 -13.83 12.45
C ASN A 24 -11.42 -14.39 12.49
N ASP A 25 -10.70 -14.43 11.37
CA ASP A 25 -9.32 -14.89 11.33
C ASP A 25 -8.41 -13.71 11.73
N ASN A 26 -7.80 -13.77 12.92
CA ASN A 26 -6.89 -12.71 13.37
C ASN A 26 -5.66 -12.65 12.45
N MET A 27 -5.54 -11.53 11.73
CA MET A 27 -4.48 -11.33 10.76
C MET A 27 -3.08 -11.41 11.38
N TYR A 28 -2.87 -10.95 12.61
CA TYR A 28 -1.54 -10.99 13.23
C TYR A 28 -1.09 -12.41 13.59
N ASN A 29 -2.01 -13.29 13.97
CA ASN A 29 -1.68 -14.72 14.17
C ASN A 29 -1.23 -15.36 12.85
N ARG A 30 -1.87 -14.96 11.74
CA ARG A 30 -1.45 -15.39 10.41
C ARG A 30 -0.09 -14.82 10.03
N LEU A 31 0.20 -13.57 10.41
CA LEU A 31 1.52 -12.99 10.20
C LEU A 31 2.61 -13.67 11.01
N ASP A 32 2.31 -14.10 12.25
CA ASP A 32 3.27 -14.83 13.07
C ASP A 32 3.79 -16.10 12.37
N THR A 33 2.89 -16.83 11.68
CA THR A 33 3.29 -17.99 10.88
C THR A 33 4.17 -17.64 9.68
N LEU A 34 4.06 -16.41 9.17
CA LEU A 34 4.79 -15.94 8.01
C LEU A 34 6.09 -15.21 8.38
N HIS A 35 6.25 -14.76 9.63
CA HIS A 35 7.38 -13.92 10.02
C HIS A 35 8.74 -14.59 9.75
N CYS A 36 8.87 -15.90 9.96
CA CYS A 36 10.08 -16.65 9.66
C CYS A 36 10.46 -16.66 8.16
N TYR A 37 9.50 -16.41 7.26
CA TYR A 37 9.73 -16.32 5.83
C TYR A 37 9.84 -14.87 5.33
N THR A 38 9.15 -13.93 5.99
CA THR A 38 9.17 -12.52 5.58
C THR A 38 10.37 -11.77 6.13
N ASP A 39 10.95 -12.21 7.25
CA ASP A 39 12.14 -11.64 7.93
C ASP A 39 12.08 -10.11 8.12
N GLN A 40 10.86 -9.59 8.23
CA GLN A 40 10.57 -8.17 8.48
C GLN A 40 9.10 -8.00 8.91
N PRO A 41 8.78 -6.92 9.64
CA PRO A 41 7.40 -6.56 9.91
C PRO A 41 6.69 -6.03 8.66
N ILE A 42 5.39 -6.24 8.60
CA ILE A 42 4.57 -5.82 7.46
C ILE A 42 4.05 -4.40 7.65
N ARG A 43 4.32 -3.52 6.69
CA ARG A 43 3.92 -2.10 6.75
C ARG A 43 2.41 -1.85 6.57
N ASN A 44 1.73 -2.61 5.70
CA ASN A 44 0.34 -2.35 5.32
C ASN A 44 -0.54 -3.59 5.57
N VAL A 45 -0.58 -4.06 6.83
CA VAL A 45 -1.30 -5.29 7.23
C VAL A 45 -2.76 -5.28 6.78
N ALA A 46 -3.41 -4.12 6.85
CA ALA A 46 -4.83 -3.99 6.52
C ALA A 46 -5.19 -4.41 5.09
N ASN A 47 -4.32 -4.16 4.10
CA ASN A 47 -4.54 -4.64 2.73
C ASN A 47 -4.15 -6.10 2.55
N MET A 48 -3.32 -6.65 3.44
CA MET A 48 -2.83 -8.02 3.33
C MET A 48 -3.95 -9.03 3.55
N GLU A 49 -4.99 -8.71 4.34
CA GLU A 49 -6.16 -9.58 4.49
C GLU A 49 -6.79 -9.88 3.12
N TRP A 50 -7.04 -8.86 2.32
CA TRP A 50 -7.58 -9.00 0.96
C TRP A 50 -6.63 -9.73 0.01
N ILE A 51 -5.34 -9.43 0.08
CA ILE A 51 -4.32 -10.09 -0.77
C ILE A 51 -4.26 -11.59 -0.46
N PHE A 52 -4.17 -11.95 0.82
CA PHE A 52 -4.08 -13.34 1.26
C PHE A 52 -5.37 -14.11 1.02
N ALA A 53 -6.53 -13.48 1.16
CA ALA A 53 -7.80 -14.08 0.76
C ALA A 53 -7.83 -14.36 -0.75
N SER A 54 -7.32 -13.44 -1.58
CA SER A 54 -7.23 -13.62 -3.03
C SER A 54 -6.25 -14.75 -3.42
N TYR A 55 -5.13 -14.88 -2.72
CA TYR A 55 -4.19 -15.98 -2.95
C TYR A 55 -4.79 -17.33 -2.57
N LYS A 56 -5.46 -17.41 -1.42
CA LYS A 56 -6.17 -18.62 -1.00
C LYS A 56 -7.28 -18.98 -1.97
N PHE A 57 -8.06 -18.00 -2.42
CA PHE A 57 -9.12 -18.18 -3.40
C PHE A 57 -8.58 -18.75 -4.71
N ALA A 58 -7.51 -18.15 -5.25
CA ALA A 58 -6.89 -18.61 -6.49
C ALA A 58 -6.37 -20.06 -6.35
N ASN A 59 -5.66 -20.36 -5.26
CA ASN A 59 -5.16 -21.71 -4.99
C ASN A 59 -6.29 -22.75 -4.95
N HIS A 60 -7.41 -22.44 -4.27
CA HIS A 60 -8.57 -23.32 -4.16
C HIS A 60 -9.33 -23.56 -5.49
N HIS A 61 -9.07 -22.75 -6.51
CA HIS A 61 -9.68 -22.87 -7.85
C HIS A 61 -8.62 -23.20 -8.91
N ASP A 62 -7.58 -23.94 -8.53
CA ASP A 62 -6.48 -24.40 -9.38
C ASP A 62 -5.78 -23.30 -10.20
N SER A 63 -5.89 -22.06 -9.71
CA SER A 63 -5.28 -20.88 -10.32
C SER A 63 -4.02 -20.50 -9.55
N ARG A 64 -2.87 -20.64 -10.20
CA ARG A 64 -1.56 -20.34 -9.60
C ARG A 64 -1.06 -18.94 -9.95
N VAL A 65 -1.62 -18.30 -10.98
CA VAL A 65 -1.18 -16.97 -11.45
C VAL A 65 -2.30 -15.96 -11.26
N ILE A 66 -1.97 -14.81 -10.68
CA ILE A 66 -2.88 -13.69 -10.48
C ILE A 66 -2.29 -12.48 -11.19
N LEU A 67 -3.05 -11.91 -12.14
CA LEU A 67 -2.67 -10.67 -12.80
C LEU A 67 -3.23 -9.48 -12.02
N THR A 68 -2.38 -8.48 -11.81
CA THR A 68 -2.71 -7.24 -11.09
C THR A 68 -2.32 -6.02 -11.94
N GLY A 69 -2.78 -4.84 -11.55
CA GLY A 69 -2.38 -3.56 -12.15
C GLY A 69 -1.93 -2.56 -11.11
N ALA A 70 -1.22 -3.03 -10.07
CA ALA A 70 -0.81 -2.24 -8.91
C ALA A 70 0.11 -1.06 -9.29
N ILE A 71 0.93 -1.24 -10.33
CA ILE A 71 1.89 -0.25 -10.85
C ILE A 71 1.31 0.61 -11.97
N GLY A 72 0.08 0.34 -12.44
CA GLY A 72 -0.48 1.01 -13.61
C GLY A 72 -0.59 2.54 -13.49
N ASN A 73 -0.68 3.08 -12.27
CA ASN A 73 -0.65 4.54 -12.03
C ASN A 73 0.69 5.20 -12.36
N ALA A 74 1.76 4.43 -12.50
CA ALA A 74 3.07 4.88 -12.96
C ALA A 74 3.21 4.80 -14.49
N THR A 75 2.44 3.94 -15.17
CA THR A 75 2.52 3.70 -16.62
C THR A 75 1.23 4.11 -17.34
N ILE A 76 0.45 3.16 -17.86
CA ILE A 76 -0.69 3.39 -18.75
C ILE A 76 -1.78 4.29 -18.13
N SER A 77 -1.92 4.22 -16.81
CA SER A 77 -2.90 4.94 -16.00
C SER A 77 -2.27 6.12 -15.27
N TRP A 78 -1.17 6.67 -15.79
CA TRP A 78 -0.53 7.85 -15.21
C TRP A 78 -1.45 9.07 -15.24
N SER A 79 -1.53 9.74 -14.10
CA SER A 79 -2.45 10.88 -13.91
C SER A 79 -1.80 12.24 -14.16
N GLY A 80 -0.55 12.25 -14.62
CA GLY A 80 0.22 13.48 -14.79
C GLY A 80 0.76 14.08 -13.50
N THR A 81 1.56 15.12 -13.66
CA THR A 81 2.08 15.94 -12.56
C THR A 81 1.60 17.38 -12.71
N THR A 82 1.13 17.98 -11.62
CA THR A 82 0.77 19.40 -11.60
C THR A 82 2.00 20.24 -11.27
N LEU A 83 2.08 21.49 -11.74
CA LEU A 83 3.15 22.40 -11.34
C LEU A 83 3.24 22.52 -9.82
N LEU A 84 2.10 22.66 -9.14
CA LEU A 84 2.03 22.66 -7.68
C LEU A 84 2.60 21.37 -7.07
N SER A 85 2.31 20.19 -7.62
CA SER A 85 2.87 18.93 -7.12
C SER A 85 4.38 18.84 -7.31
N LYS A 86 4.91 19.34 -8.44
CA LYS A 86 6.36 19.43 -8.69
C LYS A 86 7.01 20.41 -7.73
N LEU A 87 6.44 21.60 -7.57
CA LEU A 87 6.90 22.62 -6.62
C LEU A 87 6.84 22.12 -5.18
N LYS A 88 5.79 21.39 -4.78
CA LYS A 88 5.72 20.75 -3.46
C LYS A 88 6.81 19.71 -3.26
N LYS A 89 7.08 18.86 -4.26
CA LYS A 89 8.20 17.90 -4.21
C LYS A 89 9.54 18.63 -4.06
N ILE A 90 9.78 19.67 -4.86
CA ILE A 90 10.99 20.49 -4.79
C ILE A 90 11.08 21.19 -3.44
N TYR A 91 9.99 21.80 -2.97
CA TYR A 91 9.93 22.45 -1.67
C TYR A 91 10.22 21.47 -0.54
N SER A 92 9.57 20.30 -0.50
CA SER A 92 9.82 19.28 0.52
C SER A 92 11.25 18.74 0.43
N PHE A 93 11.81 18.63 -0.77
CA PHE A 93 13.21 18.26 -0.97
C PHE A 93 14.18 19.34 -0.45
N VAL A 94 13.93 20.60 -0.75
CA VAL A 94 14.72 21.74 -0.25
C VAL A 94 14.56 21.90 1.26
N GLU A 95 13.34 21.76 1.80
CA GLU A 95 13.05 21.70 3.24
C GLU A 95 13.83 20.55 3.88
N SER A 96 13.94 19.38 3.22
CA SER A 96 14.77 18.26 3.70
C SER A 96 16.27 18.56 3.65
N LYS A 97 16.75 19.38 2.71
CA LYS A 97 18.15 19.81 2.64
C LYS A 97 18.49 20.83 3.74
N ILE A 98 17.60 21.77 3.99
CA ILE A 98 17.82 22.88 4.94
C ILE A 98 17.52 22.45 6.38
N ALA A 99 16.51 21.61 6.58
CA ALA A 99 16.09 21.08 7.87
C ALA A 99 15.84 19.56 7.77
N PRO A 100 16.91 18.74 7.68
CA PRO A 100 16.81 17.29 7.50
C PRO A 100 15.94 16.59 8.54
N SER A 101 15.81 17.19 9.72
CA SER A 101 14.99 16.70 10.82
C SER A 101 13.48 16.92 10.66
N ARG A 102 13.00 17.74 9.71
CA ARG A 102 11.56 18.08 9.58
C ARG A 102 10.84 17.37 8.41
N ALA A 103 11.52 17.12 7.29
CA ALA A 103 10.91 16.53 6.10
C ALA A 103 10.98 14.99 6.06
N LEU A 104 12.10 14.40 6.49
CA LEU A 104 12.17 12.96 6.78
C LEU A 104 11.19 12.59 7.88
N ASN A 105 11.08 13.47 8.89
CA ASN A 105 10.00 13.47 9.84
C ASN A 105 8.65 13.41 9.09
N LYS A 106 8.17 14.38 8.30
CA LYS A 106 6.80 14.28 7.71
C LYS A 106 6.49 13.04 6.86
N LEU A 107 7.45 12.48 6.12
CA LEU A 107 7.29 11.23 5.34
C LEU A 107 7.27 9.96 6.22
N PHE A 108 7.89 10.03 7.38
CA PHE A 108 7.97 8.99 8.39
C PHE A 108 7.34 9.43 9.74
N ASP A 109 6.53 10.49 9.83
CA ASP A 109 6.26 11.23 11.10
C ASP A 109 5.24 10.50 11.96
N TYR A 110 4.87 9.32 11.50
CA TYR A 110 4.08 8.39 12.26
C TYR A 110 4.85 7.14 12.70
N ASN A 111 6.07 6.94 12.20
CA ASN A 111 7.04 5.92 12.61
C ASN A 111 8.47 6.52 12.62
N ASN A 112 9.07 6.67 13.80
CA ASN A 112 10.53 6.70 14.05
C ASN A 112 11.18 8.04 14.41
N SER A 113 11.70 8.09 15.63
CA SER A 113 12.73 9.00 16.11
C SER A 113 14.16 8.57 15.69
N PHE A 114 14.34 7.79 14.61
CA PHE A 114 15.66 7.29 14.21
C PHE A 114 16.48 8.39 13.53
N LYS A 115 17.21 9.15 14.35
CA LYS A 115 18.23 10.12 13.91
C LYS A 115 19.58 9.41 13.78
N SER A 116 19.90 8.86 12.60
CA SER A 116 21.29 8.49 12.32
C SER A 116 22.14 9.76 12.19
N ARG A 117 23.26 9.84 12.92
CA ARG A 117 24.23 10.94 12.82
C ARG A 117 25.30 10.71 11.74
N ILE A 118 25.29 9.54 11.10
CA ILE A 118 26.30 9.14 10.10
C ILE A 118 25.92 9.78 8.75
N LYS A 119 26.83 10.59 8.19
CA LYS A 119 26.61 11.37 6.97
C LYS A 119 26.34 10.48 5.75
N GLU A 120 26.99 9.33 5.66
CA GLU A 120 26.84 8.36 4.57
C GLU A 120 25.43 7.74 4.56
N ILE A 121 24.92 7.34 5.73
CA ILE A 121 23.56 6.80 5.87
C ILE A 121 22.53 7.87 5.54
N GLN A 122 22.75 9.11 5.97
CA GLN A 122 21.91 10.24 5.58
C GLN A 122 21.94 10.43 4.06
N ARG A 123 23.10 10.33 3.40
CA ARG A 123 23.23 10.46 1.94
C ARG A 123 22.52 9.33 1.17
N ILE A 124 22.64 8.09 1.63
CA ILE A 124 21.96 6.94 0.99
C ILE A 124 20.44 7.07 1.13
N LEU A 125 19.94 7.35 2.34
CA LEU A 125 18.50 7.56 2.55
C LEU A 125 17.99 8.78 1.76
N PHE A 126 18.84 9.80 1.58
CA PHE A 126 18.58 10.99 0.80
C PHE A 126 18.42 10.70 -0.70
N ASP A 127 19.32 9.92 -1.28
CA ASP A 127 19.30 9.57 -2.71
C ASP A 127 18.14 8.61 -3.03
N ILE A 128 17.81 7.68 -2.12
CA ILE A 128 16.68 6.75 -2.28
C ILE A 128 15.33 7.46 -2.15
N ALA A 129 15.22 8.49 -1.30
CA ALA A 129 13.96 9.18 -1.04
C ALA A 129 13.58 10.20 -2.12
N PHE A 130 14.55 10.72 -2.90
CA PHE A 130 14.27 11.63 -4.00
C PHE A 130 14.10 10.86 -5.31
N ILE A 131 12.88 10.38 -5.55
CA ILE A 131 12.47 9.85 -6.86
C ILE A 131 11.75 10.98 -7.62
N PRO A 132 12.45 11.74 -8.50
CA PRO A 132 11.83 12.84 -9.24
C PRO A 132 10.74 12.30 -10.16
N ASP A 133 11.01 11.14 -10.76
CA ASP A 133 10.15 10.46 -11.72
C ASP A 133 10.12 8.95 -11.45
N LEU A 134 8.93 8.44 -11.12
CA LEU A 134 8.71 7.02 -10.85
C LEU A 134 8.92 6.17 -12.12
N GLN A 135 8.68 6.74 -13.31
CA GLN A 135 8.90 6.07 -14.59
C GLN A 135 10.38 5.84 -14.85
N MET A 136 11.20 6.87 -14.63
CA MET A 136 12.65 6.75 -14.75
C MET A 136 13.23 5.74 -13.75
N PHE A 137 12.75 5.76 -12.50
CA PHE A 137 13.17 4.78 -11.48
C PHE A 137 12.85 3.33 -11.89
N MET A 138 11.73 3.10 -12.57
CA MET A 138 11.38 1.76 -13.09
C MET A 138 12.32 1.31 -14.22
N LEU A 139 12.85 2.24 -15.02
CA LEU A 139 13.79 1.94 -16.12
C LEU A 139 15.22 1.67 -15.64
N THR A 140 15.66 2.23 -14.50
CA THR A 140 17.04 2.08 -14.01
C THR A 140 17.32 0.82 -13.19
N GLY A 141 16.27 0.08 -12.79
CA GLY A 141 16.39 -1.06 -11.87
C GLY A 141 16.75 -0.64 -10.42
N SER A 142 16.49 -1.39 -9.36
CA SER A 142 15.70 -2.61 -9.18
C SER A 142 14.74 -2.41 -7.99
N ASN A 143 13.56 -3.02 -8.08
CA ASN A 143 12.54 -3.08 -7.02
C ASN A 143 12.98 -4.00 -5.85
N THR A 144 14.18 -3.80 -5.30
CA THR A 144 14.74 -4.69 -4.26
C THR A 144 13.95 -4.69 -2.96
N ALA A 145 13.11 -3.68 -2.70
CA ALA A 145 12.24 -3.66 -1.51
C ALA A 145 11.03 -4.61 -1.59
N LEU A 146 10.70 -5.18 -2.76
CA LEU A 146 9.56 -6.09 -2.96
C LEU A 146 9.83 -7.54 -2.56
N LYS A 147 11.09 -7.90 -2.24
CA LYS A 147 11.51 -9.30 -2.14
C LYS A 147 11.11 -10.04 -0.85
N SER A 148 10.70 -9.39 0.22
CA SER A 148 10.57 -10.07 1.52
C SER A 148 9.14 -10.53 1.83
N THR A 149 8.16 -9.62 1.90
CA THR A 149 6.80 -10.00 2.37
C THR A 149 5.90 -10.63 1.30
N ASN A 150 5.71 -9.95 0.16
CA ASN A 150 4.78 -10.41 -0.87
C ASN A 150 5.25 -11.70 -1.53
N TYR A 151 6.57 -11.87 -1.68
CA TYR A 151 7.15 -13.07 -2.27
C TYR A 151 7.00 -14.29 -1.35
N ALA A 152 7.35 -14.15 -0.06
CA ALA A 152 7.15 -15.21 0.92
C ALA A 152 5.68 -15.65 1.02
N ALA A 153 4.74 -14.70 1.04
CA ALA A 153 3.32 -15.01 1.03
C ALA A 153 2.87 -15.74 -0.26
N GLN A 154 3.35 -15.29 -1.42
CA GLN A 154 3.09 -15.96 -2.70
C GLN A 154 3.57 -17.42 -2.68
N LEU A 155 4.78 -17.69 -2.19
CA LEU A 155 5.29 -19.05 -2.03
C LEU A 155 4.45 -19.86 -1.05
N TRP A 156 4.14 -19.30 0.12
CA TRP A 156 3.32 -19.96 1.14
C TRP A 156 1.94 -20.38 0.61
N TYR A 157 1.29 -19.50 -0.16
CA TYR A 157 -0.01 -19.79 -0.77
C TYR A 157 0.10 -20.50 -2.12
N GLY A 158 1.30 -20.83 -2.61
CA GLY A 158 1.49 -21.46 -3.91
C GLY A 158 0.89 -20.64 -5.06
N THR A 159 1.01 -19.32 -5.02
CA THR A 159 0.54 -18.40 -6.06
C THR A 159 1.66 -17.48 -6.55
N LYS A 160 1.49 -16.92 -7.74
CA LYS A 160 2.37 -15.92 -8.34
C LYS A 160 1.54 -14.73 -8.78
N SER A 161 1.83 -13.57 -8.21
CA SER A 161 1.24 -12.29 -8.58
C SER A 161 2.14 -11.64 -9.63
N LEU A 162 1.58 -11.36 -10.80
CA LEU A 162 2.25 -10.65 -11.88
C LEU A 162 1.54 -9.32 -12.11
N ASP A 163 2.31 -8.30 -12.47
CA ASP A 163 1.77 -7.00 -12.85
C ASP A 163 2.26 -6.67 -14.27
N PRO A 164 1.44 -6.90 -15.31
CA PRO A 164 1.82 -6.57 -16.69
C PRO A 164 2.10 -5.09 -16.89
N THR A 165 1.64 -4.21 -15.98
CA THR A 165 1.83 -2.76 -16.12
C THR A 165 3.23 -2.28 -15.76
N ILE A 166 4.08 -3.16 -15.22
CA ILE A 166 5.50 -2.92 -14.96
C ILE A 166 6.40 -3.37 -16.13
N ASP A 167 5.82 -3.99 -17.15
CA ASP A 167 6.58 -4.48 -18.29
C ASP A 167 7.47 -3.36 -18.89
N LYS A 168 8.73 -3.71 -19.17
CA LYS A 168 9.74 -2.73 -19.55
C LYS A 168 9.35 -2.00 -20.84
N ASP A 169 8.86 -2.72 -21.83
CA ASP A 169 8.49 -2.15 -23.12
C ASP A 169 7.28 -1.22 -22.96
N LEU A 170 6.34 -1.59 -22.09
CA LEU A 170 5.22 -0.71 -21.74
C LEU A 170 5.67 0.56 -21.01
N VAL A 171 6.62 0.45 -20.07
CA VAL A 171 7.17 1.62 -19.37
C VAL A 171 7.89 2.54 -20.37
N GLU A 172 8.73 2.00 -21.24
CA GLU A 172 9.46 2.74 -22.28
C GLU A 172 8.50 3.43 -23.24
N PHE A 173 7.47 2.73 -23.72
CA PHE A 173 6.41 3.32 -24.54
C PHE A 173 5.72 4.48 -23.81
N CYS A 174 5.26 4.27 -22.58
CA CYS A 174 4.58 5.31 -21.80
C CYS A 174 5.47 6.52 -21.53
N TYR A 175 6.79 6.32 -21.42
CA TYR A 175 7.77 7.38 -21.21
C TYR A 175 8.08 8.16 -22.49
N SER A 176 8.04 7.48 -23.66
CA SER A 176 8.36 8.08 -24.96
C SER A 176 7.30 9.05 -25.50
N ILE A 177 6.06 8.95 -25.02
CA ILE A 177 4.94 9.73 -25.56
C ILE A 177 4.72 11.05 -24.79
N PRO A 178 4.23 12.12 -25.45
CA PRO A 178 4.02 13.42 -24.80
C PRO A 178 3.08 13.37 -23.59
N GLN A 179 3.37 14.14 -22.54
CA GLN A 179 2.54 14.21 -21.33
C GLN A 179 1.08 14.61 -21.60
N SER A 180 0.83 15.38 -22.66
CA SER A 180 -0.51 15.77 -23.13
C SER A 180 -1.41 14.59 -23.50
N VAL A 181 -0.82 13.42 -23.79
CA VAL A 181 -1.54 12.16 -24.04
C VAL A 181 -2.14 11.60 -22.75
N PHE A 182 -1.54 11.88 -21.58
CA PHE A 182 -2.01 11.39 -20.29
C PHE A 182 -2.95 12.36 -19.58
N TYR A 183 -2.77 13.67 -19.77
CA TYR A 183 -3.63 14.66 -19.13
C TYR A 183 -3.66 16.00 -19.87
N LYS A 184 -4.77 16.73 -19.72
CA LYS A 184 -4.93 18.09 -20.26
C LYS A 184 -4.92 19.18 -19.19
N ASN A 185 -5.57 18.93 -18.05
CA ASN A 185 -5.70 19.90 -16.96
C ASN A 185 -6.01 19.19 -15.63
N HIS A 186 -6.26 19.99 -14.58
CA HIS A 186 -6.46 19.50 -13.22
C HIS A 186 -7.79 18.75 -13.00
N LYS A 187 -8.78 18.86 -13.89
CA LYS A 187 -10.06 18.15 -13.74
C LYS A 187 -9.82 16.64 -13.82
N THR A 188 -10.37 15.87 -12.89
CA THR A 188 -10.14 14.41 -12.78
C THR A 188 -10.42 13.63 -14.07
N ILE A 189 -11.45 14.03 -14.82
CA ILE A 189 -11.81 13.40 -16.10
C ILE A 189 -10.78 13.67 -17.21
N ASN A 190 -10.01 14.75 -17.08
CA ASN A 190 -8.96 15.15 -18.02
C ASN A 190 -7.59 14.58 -17.65
N ARG A 191 -7.54 13.54 -16.81
CA ARG A 191 -6.34 12.81 -16.38
C ARG A 191 -6.49 11.33 -16.71
N ARG A 192 -5.37 10.60 -16.85
CA ARG A 192 -5.34 9.17 -17.25
C ARG A 192 -5.90 8.95 -18.66
N LEU A 193 -5.76 9.95 -19.53
CA LEU A 193 -6.41 10.00 -20.84
C LEU A 193 -6.00 8.84 -21.74
N LEU A 194 -4.82 8.25 -21.57
CA LEU A 194 -4.43 7.05 -22.29
C LEU A 194 -5.38 5.86 -21.98
N VAL A 195 -5.75 5.64 -20.71
CA VAL A 195 -6.82 4.67 -20.37
C VAL A 195 -8.19 5.16 -20.82
N ARG A 196 -8.53 6.43 -20.57
CA ARG A 196 -9.90 6.92 -20.81
C ARG A 196 -10.28 7.02 -22.29
N LYS A 197 -9.32 7.37 -23.14
CA LYS A 197 -9.52 7.61 -24.57
C LYS A 197 -8.83 6.55 -25.42
N GLY A 198 -7.61 6.16 -25.07
CA GLY A 198 -6.84 5.18 -25.83
C GLY A 198 -7.41 3.77 -25.74
N LEU A 199 -8.10 3.42 -24.64
CA LEU A 199 -8.71 2.10 -24.46
C LEU A 199 -10.25 2.12 -24.59
N LYS A 200 -10.84 3.19 -25.13
CA LYS A 200 -12.31 3.36 -25.21
C LYS A 200 -13.01 2.24 -26.00
N ASP A 201 -12.32 1.66 -26.97
CA ASP A 201 -12.87 0.65 -27.87
C ASP A 201 -12.72 -0.78 -27.32
N ILE A 202 -11.97 -0.95 -26.22
CA ILE A 202 -11.74 -2.24 -25.55
C ILE A 202 -12.12 -2.22 -24.06
N LEU A 203 -12.59 -1.10 -23.52
CA LEU A 203 -13.08 -0.99 -22.15
C LEU A 203 -14.43 -0.27 -22.13
N PRO A 204 -15.38 -0.71 -21.28
CA PRO A 204 -16.68 -0.06 -21.20
C PRO A 204 -16.58 1.37 -20.68
N THR A 205 -17.56 2.20 -21.05
CA THR A 205 -17.65 3.61 -20.65
C THR A 205 -17.64 3.78 -19.14
N GLU A 206 -18.25 2.86 -18.40
CA GLU A 206 -18.27 2.82 -16.94
C GLU A 206 -16.87 2.67 -16.34
N VAL A 207 -15.90 2.08 -17.05
CA VAL A 207 -14.50 2.01 -16.64
C VAL A 207 -13.74 3.26 -17.10
N THR A 208 -13.87 3.63 -18.37
CA THR A 208 -13.08 4.71 -18.97
C THR A 208 -13.50 6.10 -18.47
N GLN A 209 -14.75 6.31 -18.06
CA GLN A 209 -15.25 7.55 -17.49
C GLN A 209 -15.30 7.54 -15.95
N ASN A 210 -14.92 6.46 -15.29
CA ASN A 210 -14.93 6.39 -13.83
C ASN A 210 -13.98 7.42 -13.20
N THR A 211 -14.51 8.29 -12.35
CA THR A 211 -13.72 9.25 -11.56
C THR A 211 -13.56 8.82 -10.11
N ASN A 212 -14.30 7.81 -9.66
CA ASN A 212 -14.26 7.30 -8.30
C ASN A 212 -12.99 6.47 -8.05
N ARG A 213 -12.56 6.44 -6.79
CA ARG A 213 -11.45 5.61 -6.31
C ARG A 213 -11.99 4.64 -5.27
N GLY A 214 -11.51 3.40 -5.32
CA GLY A 214 -11.74 2.45 -4.23
C GLY A 214 -10.98 2.88 -2.99
N GLU A 215 -11.61 2.73 -1.84
CA GLU A 215 -10.97 2.93 -0.54
C GLU A 215 -10.12 1.71 -0.19
N GLN A 216 -8.88 1.94 0.25
CA GLN A 216 -7.99 0.87 0.72
C GLN A 216 -8.30 0.56 2.18
N ALA A 217 -8.19 -0.71 2.58
CA ALA A 217 -8.42 -1.17 3.94
C ALA A 217 -9.80 -0.75 4.52
N ALA A 218 -10.81 -0.62 3.65
CA ALA A 218 -12.11 -0.05 3.98
C ALA A 218 -12.83 -0.79 5.11
N ASP A 219 -12.55 -2.09 5.28
CA ASP A 219 -13.17 -2.99 6.24
C ASP A 219 -12.25 -3.39 7.41
N PHE A 220 -11.01 -2.87 7.47
CA PHE A 220 -10.05 -3.29 8.50
C PHE A 220 -10.48 -2.93 9.93
N TYR A 221 -11.34 -1.93 10.10
CA TYR A 221 -11.93 -1.62 11.40
C TYR A 221 -12.82 -2.75 11.93
N LEU A 222 -13.39 -3.60 11.06
CA LEU A 222 -14.16 -4.78 11.46
C LEU A 222 -13.23 -5.80 12.14
N SER A 223 -12.06 -6.06 11.56
CA SER A 223 -11.01 -6.90 12.14
C SER A 223 -10.56 -6.35 13.51
N TYR A 224 -10.34 -5.04 13.61
CA TYR A 224 -10.07 -4.38 14.90
C TYR A 224 -11.20 -4.63 15.91
N ASN A 225 -12.45 -4.38 15.55
CA ASN A 225 -13.58 -4.51 16.48
C ASN A 225 -13.73 -5.92 17.07
N ILE A 226 -13.32 -6.95 16.32
CA ILE A 226 -13.35 -8.34 16.78
C ILE A 226 -12.13 -8.63 17.67
N HIS A 227 -10.93 -8.23 17.26
CA HIS A 227 -9.68 -8.72 17.84
C HIS A 227 -8.96 -7.73 18.77
N GLN A 228 -9.47 -6.52 18.95
CA GLN A 228 -8.74 -5.44 19.67
C GLN A 228 -8.29 -5.82 21.08
N LYS A 229 -9.10 -6.60 21.82
CA LYS A 229 -8.73 -7.07 23.16
C LYS A 229 -7.47 -7.95 23.12
N GLN A 230 -7.45 -8.94 22.22
CA GLN A 230 -6.29 -9.81 22.03
C GLN A 230 -5.06 -9.02 21.59
N TRP A 231 -5.22 -8.02 20.72
CA TRP A 231 -4.12 -7.17 20.27
C TRP A 231 -3.58 -6.32 21.42
N LEU A 232 -4.45 -5.75 22.24
CA LEU A 232 -4.07 -4.97 23.42
C LEU A 232 -3.35 -5.85 24.46
N ASP A 233 -3.88 -7.03 24.76
CA ASP A 233 -3.28 -7.96 25.72
C ASP A 233 -1.87 -8.35 25.29
N ARG A 234 -1.69 -8.69 24.01
CA ARG A 234 -0.35 -9.01 23.47
C ARG A 234 0.59 -7.81 23.51
N LEU A 235 0.09 -6.60 23.22
CA LEU A 235 0.89 -5.38 23.29
C LEU A 235 1.30 -5.01 24.73
N ASN A 236 0.48 -5.34 25.72
CA ASN A 236 0.80 -5.15 27.14
C ASN A 236 1.82 -6.17 27.66
N ASN A 237 1.82 -7.38 27.10
CA ASN A 237 2.66 -8.51 27.53
C ASN A 237 3.97 -8.68 26.73
N LEU A 238 4.39 -7.67 25.97
CA LEU A 238 5.65 -7.71 25.22
C LEU A 238 6.86 -7.92 26.14
N LYS A 239 7.87 -8.67 25.67
CA LYS A 239 9.16 -8.86 26.38
C LYS A 239 9.82 -7.50 26.66
N PRO A 240 10.53 -7.32 27.80
CA PRO A 240 11.20 -6.05 28.12
C PRO A 240 12.17 -5.55 27.04
N SER A 241 12.86 -6.46 26.36
CA SER A 241 13.73 -6.17 25.21
C SER A 241 12.94 -5.57 24.03
N THR A 242 11.79 -6.15 23.70
CA THR A 242 10.88 -5.65 22.66
C THR A 242 10.34 -4.28 23.02
N GLN A 243 9.89 -4.09 24.27
CA GLN A 243 9.40 -2.80 24.77
C GLN A 243 10.44 -1.70 24.64
N ALA A 244 11.70 -2.00 24.97
CA ALA A 244 12.82 -1.05 24.87
C ALA A 244 13.11 -0.60 23.43
N ILE A 245 12.68 -1.37 22.42
CA ILE A 245 12.80 -1.01 21.01
C ILE A 245 11.54 -0.30 20.53
N ILE A 246 10.37 -0.94 20.66
CA ILE A 246 9.13 -0.46 20.05
C ILE A 246 8.74 0.95 20.52
N TRP A 247 8.94 1.27 21.80
CA TRP A 247 8.57 2.58 22.36
C TRP A 247 9.55 3.71 22.03
N LYS A 248 10.71 3.40 21.41
CA LYS A 248 11.54 4.43 20.76
C LYS A 248 10.93 4.90 19.44
N HIS A 249 10.16 4.04 18.80
CA HIS A 249 9.62 4.26 17.46
C HIS A 249 8.16 4.74 17.46
N PHE A 250 7.38 4.31 18.46
CA PHE A 250 5.98 4.68 18.63
C PHE A 250 5.72 5.32 19.99
N ASN A 251 4.83 6.31 20.02
CA ASN A 251 4.37 6.90 21.27
C ASN A 251 3.44 5.92 22.00
N LYS A 252 3.92 5.33 23.10
CA LYS A 252 3.23 4.32 23.90
C LYS A 252 1.82 4.77 24.32
N ASP A 253 1.70 5.97 24.88
CA ASP A 253 0.42 6.49 25.38
C ASP A 253 -0.60 6.68 24.27
N LYS A 254 -0.18 7.13 23.08
CA LYS A 254 -1.06 7.23 21.91
C LYS A 254 -1.49 5.86 21.38
N MET A 255 -0.60 4.87 21.36
CA MET A 255 -0.92 3.52 20.88
C MET A 255 -1.89 2.82 21.82
N LEU A 256 -1.58 2.80 23.13
CA LEU A 256 -2.47 2.19 24.14
C LEU A 256 -3.75 3.01 24.35
N GLY A 257 -3.66 4.33 24.27
CA GLY A 257 -4.80 5.23 24.39
C GLY A 257 -5.83 5.07 23.26
N PHE A 258 -5.41 4.63 22.07
CA PHE A 258 -6.34 4.34 20.97
C PHE A 258 -7.37 3.28 21.35
N PHE A 259 -6.96 2.20 22.04
CA PHE A 259 -7.87 1.15 22.48
C PHE A 259 -8.88 1.63 23.54
N LYS A 260 -8.46 2.58 24.39
CA LYS A 260 -9.34 3.21 25.39
C LYS A 260 -10.35 4.16 24.76
N GLU A 261 -9.89 4.95 23.79
CA GLU A 261 -10.74 5.91 23.06
C GLU A 261 -11.74 5.20 22.13
N TYR A 262 -11.33 4.10 21.51
CA TYR A 262 -12.14 3.31 20.60
C TYR A 262 -12.25 1.85 21.07
N PRO A 263 -13.05 1.56 22.10
CA PRO A 263 -13.36 0.17 22.46
C PRO A 263 -14.10 -0.55 21.32
N GLN A 264 -14.83 0.23 20.51
CA GLN A 264 -15.42 -0.17 19.24
C GLN A 264 -15.34 1.02 18.27
N ILE A 265 -14.86 0.78 17.05
CA ILE A 265 -14.84 1.75 15.96
C ILE A 265 -16.22 1.76 15.28
N PRO A 266 -16.81 2.94 15.01
CA PRO A 266 -18.09 3.05 14.31
C PRO A 266 -18.02 2.48 12.89
N ASP A 267 -19.17 2.05 12.36
CA ASP A 267 -19.27 1.62 10.97
C ASP A 267 -18.85 2.74 10.02
N LYS A 268 -18.01 2.41 9.03
CA LYS A 268 -17.43 3.36 8.06
C LYS A 268 -16.75 4.56 8.76
N PRO A 269 -15.63 4.31 9.46
CA PRO A 269 -14.93 5.35 10.20
C PRO A 269 -14.46 6.48 9.28
N ASN A 270 -14.42 7.69 9.82
CA ASN A 270 -13.85 8.83 9.10
C ASN A 270 -12.33 8.67 8.92
N SER A 271 -11.77 9.47 8.01
CA SER A 271 -10.36 9.41 7.64
C SER A 271 -9.39 9.58 8.82
N LYS A 272 -9.75 10.36 9.85
CA LYS A 272 -8.91 10.56 11.05
C LYS A 272 -8.77 9.25 11.84
N ILE A 273 -9.87 8.52 12.03
CA ILE A 273 -9.86 7.22 12.71
C ILE A 273 -9.09 6.20 11.86
N THR A 274 -9.40 6.11 10.57
CA THR A 274 -8.72 5.18 9.64
C THR A 274 -7.22 5.39 9.62
N ILE A 275 -6.75 6.65 9.56
CA ILE A 275 -5.31 6.97 9.63
C ILE A 275 -4.72 6.44 10.94
N ARG A 276 -5.28 6.80 12.09
CA ARG A 276 -4.77 6.34 13.39
C ARG A 276 -4.76 4.82 13.52
N LEU A 277 -5.78 4.14 13.00
CA LEU A 277 -5.85 2.68 12.95
C LEU A 277 -4.74 2.08 12.07
N MET A 278 -4.45 2.66 10.91
CA MET A 278 -3.34 2.23 10.05
C MET A 278 -1.98 2.36 10.75
N ILE A 279 -1.82 3.36 11.61
CA ILE A 279 -0.60 3.48 12.41
C ILE A 279 -0.55 2.44 13.50
N LEU A 280 -1.63 2.28 14.25
CA LEU A 280 -1.69 1.23 15.27
C LEU A 280 -1.36 -0.11 14.64
N SER A 281 -1.89 -0.39 13.44
CA SER A 281 -1.60 -1.61 12.71
C SER A 281 -0.11 -1.82 12.42
N ARG A 282 0.62 -0.74 12.08
CA ARG A 282 2.08 -0.79 11.91
C ARG A 282 2.81 -1.04 13.22
N CYS A 283 2.36 -0.42 14.30
CA CYS A 283 2.91 -0.65 15.64
C CYS A 283 2.75 -2.11 16.05
N LEU A 284 1.54 -2.67 15.89
CA LEU A 284 1.24 -4.08 16.20
C LEU A 284 2.10 -5.02 15.35
N SER A 285 2.16 -4.79 14.04
CA SER A 285 3.00 -5.57 13.13
C SER A 285 4.48 -5.59 13.54
N PHE A 286 5.04 -4.43 13.89
CA PHE A 286 6.43 -4.34 14.31
C PHE A 286 6.66 -4.94 15.70
N ALA A 287 5.77 -4.67 16.65
CA ALA A 287 5.87 -5.22 18.00
C ALA A 287 5.83 -6.75 17.98
N PHE A 288 4.85 -7.33 17.29
CA PHE A 288 4.62 -8.77 17.26
C PHE A 288 5.69 -9.52 16.47
N TYR A 289 6.27 -8.89 15.45
CA TYR A 289 7.45 -9.41 14.77
C TYR A 289 8.67 -9.50 15.70
N LEU A 290 8.94 -8.44 16.47
CA LEU A 290 10.09 -8.40 17.38
C LEU A 290 9.93 -9.32 18.59
N ASP A 291 8.69 -9.62 18.99
CA ASP A 291 8.39 -10.35 20.22
C ASP A 291 8.37 -11.88 20.08
N GLN A 292 8.67 -12.41 18.89
CA GLN A 292 8.85 -13.85 18.64
C GLN A 292 9.81 -14.48 19.66
#